data_AF-A0A3L7SUH1-F1
#
_entry.id   AF-A0A3L7SUH1-F1
#
_cell.length_a   1.000
_cell.length_b   1.000
_cell.length_c   1.000
_cell.angle_alpha   90.00
_cell.angle_beta   90.00
_cell.angle_gamma   90.00
#
_symmetry.space_group_name_H-M   'P 1'
#
loop_
_entity.id
_entity.type
_entity.pdbx_description
1 polymer ?
#
loop_
_entity_poly.entity_id
_entity_poly.type
_entity_poly.pdbx_seq_one_letter_code
_entity_poly.pdbx_strand_id
1 'polypeptide(L)' 'MMPFAPFVATVFDSIPGVVYGLPLVLAAAVVFAVTHHEDSAAIKRATLEWVGWLGGILGGVLVAVWLVSWLA' A
#
# COMPACT_ATOMS: atom_id res chain seq x y z
N MET A 1 -7.37 12.36 -25.44
CA MET A 1 -8.19 12.08 -24.23
C MET A 1 -7.27 11.42 -23.21
N MET A 2 -7.27 11.93 -21.98
CA MET A 2 -6.21 11.66 -20.99
C MET A 2 -6.18 10.18 -20.56
N PRO A 3 -5.02 9.49 -20.61
CA PRO A 3 -4.89 8.10 -20.20
C PRO A 3 -5.03 7.86 -18.68
N PHE A 4 -5.24 8.91 -17.89
CA PHE A 4 -5.44 8.83 -16.44
C PHE A 4 -6.87 8.45 -16.01
N ALA A 5 -7.86 8.63 -16.89
CA ALA A 5 -9.26 8.36 -16.58
C ALA A 5 -9.56 6.90 -16.15
N PRO A 6 -9.03 5.85 -16.80
CA PRO A 6 -9.34 4.48 -16.40
C PRO A 6 -8.72 4.08 -15.05
N PHE A 7 -7.56 4.63 -14.70
CA PHE A 7 -6.87 4.33 -13.42
C PHE A 7 -7.62 4.92 -12.22
N VAL A 8 -8.02 6.19 -12.32
CA VAL A 8 -8.83 6.84 -11.28
C VAL A 8 -10.18 6.13 -11.17
N ALA A 9 -10.83 5.80 -12.30
CA ALA A 9 -12.11 5.08 -12.29
C ALA A 9 -12.01 3.70 -11.63
N THR A 10 -10.96 2.90 -11.88
CA THR A 10 -10.80 1.58 -11.25
C THR A 10 -10.48 1.65 -9.75
N VAL A 11 -9.69 2.65 -9.33
CA VAL A 11 -9.44 2.93 -7.90
C VAL A 11 -10.74 3.30 -7.18
N PHE A 12 -11.61 4.08 -7.82
CA PHE A 12 -12.91 4.47 -7.28
C PHE A 12 -14.04 3.43 -7.50
N ASP A 13 -13.88 2.45 -8.38
CA ASP A 13 -14.81 1.31 -8.46
C ASP A 13 -14.48 0.26 -7.37
N SER A 14 -13.21 0.21 -6.95
CA SER A 14 -12.67 -0.68 -5.91
C SER A 14 -12.57 -0.01 -4.53
N ILE A 15 -13.39 1.01 -4.26
CA ILE A 15 -13.42 1.80 -3.01
C ILE A 15 -13.21 0.95 -1.74
N PRO A 16 -13.80 -0.24 -1.55
CA PRO A 16 -13.56 -1.04 -0.35
C PRO A 16 -12.07 -1.39 -0.18
N GLY A 17 -11.40 -1.83 -1.25
CA GLY A 17 -10.04 -2.36 -1.16
C GLY A 17 -9.02 -1.29 -0.76
N VAL A 18 -9.12 -0.09 -1.32
CA VAL A 18 -8.19 1.00 -1.02
C VAL A 18 -8.52 1.66 0.32
N VAL A 19 -9.80 1.91 0.59
CA VAL A 19 -10.25 2.54 1.84
C VAL A 19 -10.02 1.65 3.06
N TYR A 20 -10.15 0.32 2.94
CA TYR A 20 -9.81 -0.59 4.03
C TYR A 20 -8.35 -1.02 4.01
N GLY A 21 -7.73 -1.14 2.83
CA GLY A 21 -6.36 -1.63 2.68
C GLY A 21 -5.30 -0.65 3.20
N LEU A 22 -5.41 0.65 2.89
CA LEU A 22 -4.43 1.65 3.35
C LEU A 22 -4.38 1.76 4.89
N PRO A 23 -5.51 1.92 5.59
CA PRO A 23 -5.54 1.88 7.05
C PRO A 23 -4.99 0.57 7.62
N LEU A 24 -5.28 -0.57 6.96
CA LEU A 24 -4.76 -1.87 7.40
C LEU A 24 -3.24 -1.96 7.27
N VAL A 25 -2.66 -1.47 6.18
CA VAL A 25 -1.20 -1.41 5.99
C VAL A 25 -0.56 -0.53 7.07
N LEU A 26 -1.15 0.64 7.36
CA LEU A 26 -0.66 1.51 8.43
C LEU A 26 -0.74 0.82 9.80
N ALA A 27 -1.87 0.17 10.12
CA ALA A 27 -2.03 -0.58 11.36
C ALA A 27 -1.01 -1.71 11.48
N ALA A 28 -0.82 -2.50 10.42
CA ALA A 28 0.16 -3.59 10.38
C ALA A 28 1.59 -3.08 10.60
N ALA A 29 1.97 -1.98 9.93
CA ALA A 29 3.29 -1.37 10.08
C ALA A 29 3.55 -0.88 11.52
N VAL A 30 2.56 -0.25 12.15
CA VAL A 30 2.65 0.19 13.55
C VAL A 30 2.78 -1.00 14.49
N VAL A 31 1.95 -2.04 14.32
CA VAL A 31 2.00 -3.25 15.17
C VAL A 31 3.35 -3.94 15.06
N PHE A 32 3.89 -4.10 13.85
CA PHE A 32 5.23 -4.65 13.64
C PHE A 32 6.33 -3.79 14.29
N ALA A 33 6.23 -2.46 14.19
CA ALA A 33 7.22 -1.57 14.78
C ALA A 33 7.19 -1.61 16.32
N VAL A 34 6.01 -1.56 16.93
CA VAL A 34 5.82 -1.56 18.39
C VAL A 34 6.19 -2.90 19.02
N THR A 35 6.01 -4.02 18.31
CA THR A 35 6.41 -5.34 18.81
C THR A 35 7.92 -5.59 18.73
N HIS A 36 8.64 -4.81 17.93
CA HIS A 36 10.07 -5.01 17.71
C HIS A 36 10.95 -3.99 18.45
N HIS A 37 10.42 -2.79 18.72
CA HIS A 37 11.17 -1.71 19.34
C HIS A 37 10.43 -1.13 20.55
N GLU A 38 11.17 -0.86 21.62
CA GLU A 38 10.65 -0.19 22.82
C GLU A 38 10.81 1.34 22.76
N ASP A 39 11.82 1.83 22.01
CA ASP A 39 12.08 3.26 21.86
C ASP A 39 11.09 3.94 20.89
N SER A 40 10.52 5.07 21.31
CA SER A 40 9.51 5.81 20.54
C SER A 40 10.04 6.39 19.23
N ALA A 41 11.32 6.76 19.15
CA ALA A 41 11.91 7.25 17.90
C ALA A 41 12.16 6.09 16.93
N ALA A 42 12.65 4.95 17.44
CA ALA A 42 12.82 3.72 16.67
C ALA A 42 11.48 3.20 16.10
N ILE A 43 10.40 3.19 16.89
CA ILE A 43 9.07 2.77 16.44
C ILE A 43 8.59 3.61 15.25
N LYS A 44 8.72 4.94 15.32
CA LYS A 44 8.28 5.84 14.22
C LYS A 44 9.06 5.56 12.94
N ARG A 45 10.38 5.42 13.05
CA ARG A 45 11.24 5.13 11.90
C ARG A 45 10.91 3.77 11.29
N ALA A 46 10.80 2.73 12.12
CA ALA A 46 10.43 1.40 11.68
C ALA A 46 9.04 1.36 11.05
N THR A 47 8.06 2.11 11.59
CA THR A 47 6.72 2.23 10.99
C THR A 47 6.81 2.76 9.57
N LEU A 48 7.59 3.83 9.33
CA LEU A 48 7.77 4.38 7.98
C LEU A 48 8.46 3.40 7.04
N GLU A 49 9.47 2.67 7.51
CA GLU A 49 10.16 1.62 6.75
C GLU A 49 9.20 0.49 6.38
N TRP A 50 8.38 0.02 7.32
CA TRP A 50 7.35 -0.99 7.08
C TRP A 50 6.27 -0.52 6.12
N VAL A 51 5.80 0.73 6.22
CA VAL A 51 4.85 1.31 5.26
C VAL A 51 5.45 1.37 3.87
N GLY A 52 6.71 1.81 3.74
CA GLY A 52 7.41 1.84 2.46
C GLY A 52 7.60 0.45 1.86
N TRP A 53 7.97 -0.53 2.69
CA TRP A 53 8.19 -1.91 2.26
C TRP A 53 6.88 -2.60 1.84
N LEU A 54 5.85 -2.55 2.69
CA LEU A 54 4.53 -3.11 2.40
C LEU A 54 3.88 -2.42 1.19
N GLY A 55 3.89 -1.09 1.17
CA GLY A 55 3.38 -0.29 0.06
C GLY A 55 4.13 -0.58 -1.25
N GLY A 56 5.45 -0.72 -1.18
CA GLY A 56 6.29 -1.07 -2.32
C GLY A 56 5.97 -2.43 -2.92
N ILE A 57 5.81 -3.47 -2.09
CA ILE A 57 5.44 -4.81 -2.56
C ILE A 57 4.03 -4.80 -3.16
N LEU A 58 3.06 -4.26 -2.44
CA LEU A 58 1.67 -4.21 -2.90
C LEU A 58 1.55 -3.41 -4.21
N GLY A 59 2.24 -2.27 -4.30
CA GLY A 59 2.31 -1.46 -5.51
C GLY A 59 2.99 -2.19 -6.67
N GLY A 60 4.09 -2.89 -6.41
CA GLY A 60 4.80 -3.70 -7.40
C GLY A 60 3.93 -4.82 -7.97
N VAL A 61 3.23 -5.55 -7.09
CA VAL A 61 2.26 -6.59 -7.50
C VAL A 61 1.13 -5.98 -8.32
N LEU A 62 0.58 -4.84 -7.89
CA LEU A 62 -0.50 -4.16 -8.63
C LEU A 62 -0.04 -3.76 -10.05
N VAL A 63 1.16 -3.20 -10.18
CA VAL A 63 1.75 -2.86 -11.49
C VAL A 63 1.94 -4.12 -12.33
N ALA A 64 2.45 -5.21 -11.75
CA ALA A 64 2.65 -6.46 -12.47
C ALA A 64 1.31 -7.04 -12.98
N VAL A 65 0.28 -7.09 -12.14
CA VAL A 65 -1.06 -7.55 -12.53
C VAL A 65 -1.64 -6.65 -13.61
N TRP A 66 -1.53 -5.34 -13.47
CA TRP A 66 -2.00 -4.38 -14.46
C TRP A 66 -1.34 -4.59 -15.83
N LEU A 67 -0.02 -4.80 -15.86
CA LEU A 67 0.72 -5.11 -17.08
C LEU A 67 0.26 -6.44 -17.71
N VAL A 68 0.07 -7.49 -16.90
CA VAL A 68 -0.43 -8.78 -17.39
C VAL A 68 -1.83 -8.64 -17.97
N SER A 69 -2.73 -7.93 -17.29
CA SER A 69 -4.08 -7.66 -17.79
C SER A 69 -4.10 -6.83 -19.06
N TRP A 70 -3.11 -5.97 -19.28
CA TRP A 70 -2.98 -5.19 -20.50
C TRP A 70 -2.48 -6.02 -21.69
N LEU A 71 -1.70 -7.06 -21.44
CA LEU A 71 -1.16 -7.96 -22.47
C LEU A 71 -2.07 -9.16 -22.80
N ALA A 72 -3.06 -9.45 -21.95
CA ALA A 72 -4.02 -10.54 -22.09
C ALA A 72 -5.22 -10.16 -22.98
#